data_AF-A0A525CFZ0-F1
#
_entry.id   AF-A0A525CFZ0-F1
#
_cell.length_a   1.000
_cell.length_b   1.000
_cell.length_c   1.000
_cell.angle_alpha   90.00
_cell.angle_beta   90.00
_cell.angle_gamma   90.00
#
_symmetry.space_group_name_H-M   'P 1'
#
loop_
_entity.id
_entity.type
_entity.pdbx_description
1 polymer ?
#
loop_
_entity_poly.entity_id
_entity_poly.type
_entity_poly.pdbx_seq_one_letter_code
_entity_poly.pdbx_strand_id
1 'polypeptide(L)' 'MHKKAFPTVKKDGSANTGMDLRDYFAAKAMQGFLSAGTEKSNQDIADEAYKLADDMIKERRESRIRTDVEF' A
#
# COMPACT_ATOMS: atom_id res chain seq x y z
N MET A 1 -13.71 2.66 -2.76
CA MET A 1 -13.01 2.06 -3.91
C MET A 1 -11.53 1.93 -3.54
N HIS A 2 -10.97 0.72 -3.47
CA HIS A 2 -9.53 0.55 -3.22
C HIS A 2 -8.74 1.11 -4.40
N LYS A 3 -7.79 2.00 -4.10
CA LYS A 3 -6.95 2.61 -5.12
C LYS A 3 -6.00 1.55 -5.67
N LYS A 4 -5.99 1.32 -6.98
CA LYS A 4 -5.05 0.42 -7.63
C LYS A 4 -3.65 1.05 -7.73
N ALA A 5 -2.62 0.29 -7.39
CA ALA A 5 -1.22 0.69 -7.54
C ALA A 5 -0.81 0.73 -9.01
N PHE A 6 -1.21 -0.31 -9.74
CA PHE A 6 -0.90 -0.52 -11.15
C PHE A 6 -2.19 -0.86 -11.91
N PRO A 7 -3.05 0.14 -12.18
CA PRO A 7 -4.29 -0.10 -12.90
C PRO A 7 -3.99 -0.56 -14.33
N THR A 8 -4.56 -1.70 -14.74
CA THR A 8 -4.61 -2.07 -16.15
C THR A 8 -5.86 -1.46 -16.75
N VAL A 9 -5.67 -0.51 -17.67
CA VAL A 9 -6.77 0.13 -18.38
C VAL A 9 -7.10 -0.72 -19.60
N LYS A 10 -8.33 -1.23 -19.67
CA LYS A 10 -8.83 -1.90 -20.87
C LYS A 10 -9.00 -0.88 -22.00
N LYS A 11 -9.04 -1.35 -23.25
CA LYS A 11 -9.23 -0.49 -24.44
C LYS A 11 -10.51 0.37 -24.39
N ASP A 12 -11.50 -0.05 -23.61
CA ASP A 12 -12.76 0.66 -23.36
C ASP A 12 -12.68 1.73 -22.25
N GLY A 13 -11.50 1.98 -21.69
CA GLY A 13 -11.28 2.95 -20.62
C GLY A 13 -11.63 2.44 -19.21
N SER A 14 -12.18 1.23 -19.07
CA SER A 14 -12.44 0.63 -17.76
C SER A 14 -11.14 0.10 -17.13
N ALA A 15 -10.86 0.51 -15.90
CA ALA A 15 -9.75 -0.01 -15.10
C ALA A 15 -10.29 -1.01 -14.08
N ASN A 16 -10.35 -2.29 -14.45
CA ASN A 16 -10.94 -3.34 -13.60
C ASN A 16 -9.92 -4.34 -13.04
N THR A 17 -8.65 -4.22 -13.38
CA THR A 17 -7.60 -5.17 -12.96
C THR A 17 -6.35 -4.43 -12.48
N GLY A 18 -5.57 -5.08 -11.61
CA GLY A 18 -4.33 -4.53 -11.04
C GLY A 18 -4.21 -4.77 -9.53
N MET A 19 -2.99 -4.66 -9.02
CA MET A 19 -2.69 -4.78 -7.59
C MET A 19 -3.25 -3.59 -6.80
N ASP A 20 -3.81 -3.82 -5.63
CA ASP A 20 -4.24 -2.75 -4.74
C ASP A 20 -3.02 -1.99 -4.18
N LEU A 21 -3.17 -0.68 -3.97
CA LEU A 21 -2.12 0.16 -3.41
C LEU A 21 -1.66 -0.32 -2.03
N ARG A 22 -2.59 -0.89 -1.26
CA ARG A 22 -2.31 -1.55 0.01
C ARG A 22 -1.37 -2.73 -0.16
N ASP A 23 -1.72 -3.66 -1.05
CA ASP A 23 -0.94 -4.88 -1.30
C ASP A 23 0.46 -4.54 -1.83
N TYR A 24 0.57 -3.49 -2.65
CA TYR A 24 1.87 -3.00 -3.10
C TYR A 24 2.76 -2.48 -1.96
N PHE A 25 2.20 -1.67 -1.05
CA PHE A 25 2.95 -1.20 0.12
C PHE A 25 3.34 -2.34 1.05
N ALA A 26 2.43 -3.30 1.28
CA ALA A 26 2.73 -4.48 2.07
C ALA A 26 3.86 -5.31 1.43
N ALA A 27 3.82 -5.55 0.12
CA ALA A 27 4.90 -6.26 -0.57
C ALA A 27 6.27 -5.56 -0.43
N LYS A 28 6.29 -4.21 -0.47
CA LYS A 28 7.51 -3.42 -0.26
C LYS A 28 8.03 -3.50 1.18
N ALA A 29 7.14 -3.43 2.16
CA ALA A 29 7.48 -3.60 3.57
C ALA A 29 8.06 -5.00 3.83
N MET A 30 7.40 -6.04 3.33
CA MET A 30 7.84 -7.43 3.42
C MET A 30 9.22 -7.63 2.78
N GLN A 31 9.48 -7.03 1.60
CA GLN A 31 10.79 -7.07 0.97
C GLN A 31 11.88 -6.49 1.89
N GLY A 32 11.59 -5.37 2.57
CA GLY A 32 12.50 -4.75 3.53
C GLY A 32 12.77 -5.64 4.75
N PHE A 33 11.72 -6.19 5.38
CA PHE A 33 11.85 -7.08 6.54
C PHE A 33 12.67 -8.33 6.23
N LEU A 34 12.43 -8.97 5.07
CA LEU A 34 13.18 -10.14 4.63
C LEU A 34 14.64 -9.81 4.34
N SER A 35 14.91 -8.67 3.72
CA SER A 35 16.28 -8.23 3.39
C SER A 35 17.09 -7.86 4.64
N ALA A 36 16.43 -7.41 5.71
CA ALA A 36 17.07 -7.06 6.97
C ALA A 36 17.49 -8.28 7.81
N GLY A 37 17.08 -9.50 7.43
CA GLY A 37 17.40 -10.72 8.18
C GLY A 37 16.66 -10.79 9.51
N THR A 38 15.32 -10.89 9.46
CA THR A 38 14.48 -10.99 10.65
C THR A 38 14.27 -12.44 11.11
N GLU A 39 14.22 -12.66 12.42
CA GLU A 39 13.85 -13.95 13.06
C GLU A 39 12.33 -14.16 13.15
N LYS A 40 11.54 -13.19 12.65
CA LYS A 40 10.08 -13.26 12.68
C LYS A 40 9.56 -14.36 11.76
N SER A 41 8.43 -14.96 12.13
CA SER A 41 7.76 -15.91 11.25
C SER A 41 7.23 -15.22 9.99
N ASN A 42 7.02 -15.98 8.91
CA ASN A 42 6.40 -15.45 7.69
C ASN A 42 5.03 -14.80 7.96
N GLN A 43 4.29 -15.31 8.94
CA GLN A 43 2.99 -14.78 9.33
C GLN A 43 3.13 -13.41 10.02
N ASP A 44 4.07 -13.28 10.94
CA ASP A 44 4.34 -12.00 11.63
C ASP A 44 4.81 -10.92 10.64
N ILE A 45 5.66 -11.30 9.68
CA ILE A 45 6.14 -10.39 8.63
C ILE A 45 4.96 -9.90 7.77
N ALA A 46 4.05 -10.80 7.39
CA ALA A 46 2.87 -10.44 6.61
C ALA A 46 1.97 -9.47 7.39
N ASP A 47 1.71 -9.75 8.67
CA ASP A 47 0.88 -8.90 9.53
C ASP A 47 1.49 -7.51 9.72
N GLU A 48 2.80 -7.42 9.97
CA GLU A 48 3.49 -6.14 10.11
C GLU A 48 3.54 -5.35 8.81
N ALA A 49 3.76 -6.03 7.68
CA ALA A 49 3.75 -5.42 6.37
C ALA A 49 2.39 -4.78 6.04
N TYR A 50 1.29 -5.45 6.36
CA TYR A 50 -0.05 -4.88 6.17
C TYR A 50 -0.35 -3.72 7.12
N LYS A 51 0.10 -3.78 8.38
CA LYS A 51 -0.03 -2.65 9.32
C LYS A 51 0.69 -1.41 8.78
N LEU A 52 1.93 -1.57 8.32
CA LEU A 52 2.70 -0.48 7.74
C LEU A 52 2.03 0.08 6.47
N ALA A 53 1.46 -0.79 5.62
CA ALA A 53 0.70 -0.37 4.45
C ALA A 53 -0.54 0.46 4.82
N ASP A 54 -1.25 0.08 5.88
CA ASP A 54 -2.41 0.82 6.38
C ASP A 54 -2.04 2.21 6.92
N ASP A 55 -0.90 2.31 7.62
CA ASP A 55 -0.34 3.59 8.08
C ASP A 55 0.02 4.51 6.91
N MET A 56 0.64 3.97 5.85
CA MET A 56 0.95 4.76 4.65
C MET A 56 -0.31 5.28 3.94
N ILE A 57 -1.38 4.49 3.88
CA ILE A 57 -2.65 4.94 3.31
C ILE A 57 -3.30 6.01 4.19
N LYS A 58 -3.21 5.87 5.52
CA LYS A 58 -3.68 6.88 6.48
C LYS A 58 -2.93 8.20 6.30
N GLU A 59 -1.60 8.17 6.31
CA GLU A 59 -0.77 9.36 6.11
C GLU A 59 -1.06 10.05 4.77
N ARG A 60 -1.28 9.28 3.70
CA ARG A 60 -1.67 9.83 2.40
C ARG A 60 -3.02 10.57 2.43
N ARG A 61 -3.97 10.12 3.25
CA ARG A 61 -5.26 10.79 3.41
C ARG A 61 -5.11 12.06 4.24
N GLU A 62 -4.37 11.99 5.34
CA GLU A 62 -4.17 13.11 6.26
C GLU A 62 -3.32 14.23 5.66
N SER A 63 -2.25 13.89 4.92
CA SER A 63 -1.44 14.86 4.18
C SER A 63 -2.26 15.63 3.14
N ARG A 64 -3.19 14.96 2.45
CA ARG A 64 -4.13 15.62 1.53
C ARG A 64 -5.07 16.59 2.25
N ILE A 65 -5.61 16.20 3.40
CA ILE A 65 -6.48 17.07 4.19
C ILE A 65 -5.70 18.32 4.63
N ARG A 66 -4.45 18.15 5.10
CA ARG A 66 -3.61 19.26 5.56
C ARG A 66 -3.34 20.29 4.47
N THR A 67 -3.15 19.86 3.23
CA THR A 67 -2.95 20.79 2.09
C THR A 67 -4.23 21.53 1.68
N ASP A 68 -5.41 21.02 2.07
CA ASP A 68 -6.70 21.60 1.70
C ASP A 68 -7.27 22.56 2.77
N VAL A 69 -6.66 22.65 3.96
CA VAL A 69 -7.04 23.59 5.05
C VAL A 69 -6.13 24.82 5.18
N GLU A 70 -5.08 24.91 4.35
CA GLU A 70 -4.20 26.08 4.27
C GLU A 70 -4.69 27.03 3.14
N PHE A 71 -5.91 27.57 3.24
CA PHE A 71 -6.41 28.71 2.44
C PHE A 71 -7.49 29.49 3.21
#